data_AF-E8R2P2-F1
#
_entry.id   AF-E8R2P2-F1
#
_cell.length_a   1.000
_cell.length_b   1.000
_cell.length_c   1.000
_cell.angle_alpha   90.00
_cell.angle_beta   90.00
_cell.angle_gamma   90.00
#
_symmetry.space_group_name_H-M   'P 1'
#
loop_
_entity.id
_entity.type
_entity.pdbx_description
1 polymer ?
#
loop_
_entity_poly.entity_id
_entity_poly.type
_entity_poly.pdbx_seq_one_letter_code
_entity_poly.pdbx_strand_id
1 'polypeptide(L)'
;MSDGSRTQSTSIPPRASRTPAAPALAWPWGTAWPDRPLEFDPARDGDSAGDPPRVLLKAGYGRPFLFTKMVDDRPSPRAMGQQARPGSFRRAATGDLVQLVDRTGRAVGFGLYNAASQIRVRPLVWIDGRGGEAPSDSQTHRPPGRQWWRDRFRRAIALREELLQLHQTTNAFRLIHAEGDGLPGLIVDRFDDILSIEVFSLAVWQRLGPIVAELAQLTGCRHAHVRFDERPARAEGATPQRLATPDAPPRTIAREGSLRMRVDFREGHKTGFFCDQRDNRRRLTAFTAGRNVLDVCCYTGGFALAAKLQGGAAEVQGVDLDEKAIALARENAHLNQVRVSFVQSDAFGYLRQMAVNQRRFGVIVLDPPKLIADRESFEEGRRKYGDLNTLAFPLVEPGGLLVTCSCSGLLSQDDFLSVLRSSARRAGRTAQVLAVTGAGADHPIGLDTPEAAYLKAVWLRVGSDEPLGDDLDTPC
;
A
#
# COMPACT_ATOMS: atom_id res chain seq x y z
N MET A 1 -61.30 -65.68 6.88
CA MET A 1 -60.43 -66.31 5.87
C MET A 1 -59.87 -65.15 5.04
N SER A 2 -58.72 -64.59 5.44
CA SER A 2 -57.41 -64.74 4.76
C SER A 2 -57.50 -64.26 3.30
N ASP A 3 -56.94 -63.12 2.92
CA ASP A 3 -55.51 -62.81 2.72
C ASP A 3 -55.44 -61.28 2.47
N GLY A 4 -54.46 -60.48 2.87
CA GLY A 4 -53.05 -60.62 2.53
C GLY A 4 -52.68 -59.70 1.35
N SER A 5 -52.53 -58.40 1.56
CA SER A 5 -51.86 -57.52 0.57
C SER A 5 -50.97 -56.48 1.24
N ARG A 6 -49.66 -56.77 1.21
CA ARG A 6 -48.56 -55.87 1.57
C ARG A 6 -48.53 -54.67 0.63
N THR A 7 -48.70 -53.46 1.16
CA THR A 7 -48.32 -52.22 0.48
C THR A 7 -46.82 -52.00 0.64
N GLN A 8 -46.06 -52.17 -0.44
CA GLN A 8 -44.66 -51.76 -0.51
C GLN A 8 -44.58 -50.22 -0.54
N SER A 9 -43.94 -49.65 0.48
CA SER A 9 -43.51 -48.26 0.50
C SER A 9 -42.24 -48.13 -0.36
N THR A 10 -42.37 -47.58 -1.56
CA THR A 10 -41.22 -47.12 -2.36
C THR A 10 -40.85 -45.71 -1.88
N SER A 11 -39.80 -45.62 -1.07
CA SER A 11 -39.17 -44.35 -0.72
C SER A 11 -38.43 -43.79 -1.94
N ILE A 12 -38.97 -42.71 -2.52
CA ILE A 12 -38.29 -41.90 -3.52
C ILE A 12 -37.19 -41.10 -2.79
N PRO A 13 -35.89 -41.22 -3.14
CA PRO A 13 -34.87 -40.41 -2.50
C PRO A 13 -35.07 -38.93 -2.87
N PRO A 14 -34.80 -37.98 -1.95
CA PRO A 14 -34.97 -36.57 -2.24
C PRO A 14 -34.05 -36.18 -3.40
N ARG A 15 -34.63 -35.63 -4.47
CA ARG A 15 -33.89 -35.01 -5.58
C ARG A 15 -32.97 -33.96 -4.98
N ALA A 16 -31.66 -34.22 -5.02
CA ALA A 16 -30.66 -33.21 -4.71
C ALA A 16 -30.93 -31.98 -5.58
N SER A 17 -31.32 -30.87 -4.96
CA SER A 17 -31.43 -29.58 -5.61
C SER A 17 -30.03 -29.21 -6.09
N ARG A 18 -29.73 -29.48 -7.36
CA ARG A 18 -28.59 -28.90 -8.05
C ARG A 18 -28.80 -27.39 -8.04
N THR A 19 -28.14 -26.70 -7.12
CA THR A 19 -27.89 -25.27 -7.25
C THR A 19 -27.30 -25.06 -8.65
N PRO A 20 -27.86 -24.18 -9.48
CA PRO A 20 -27.25 -23.90 -10.78
C PRO A 20 -25.82 -23.45 -10.50
N ALA A 21 -24.84 -24.09 -11.14
CA ALA A 21 -23.51 -23.53 -11.18
C ALA A 21 -23.65 -22.09 -11.67
N ALA A 22 -23.14 -21.13 -10.89
CA ALA A 22 -23.10 -19.75 -11.34
C ALA A 22 -22.44 -19.73 -12.73
N PRO A 23 -23.04 -19.06 -13.74
CA PRO A 23 -22.42 -18.98 -15.04
C PRO A 23 -21.01 -18.43 -14.86
N ALA A 24 -20.01 -19.07 -15.48
CA ALA A 24 -18.69 -18.49 -15.57
C ALA A 24 -18.88 -17.09 -16.16
N LEU A 25 -18.57 -16.06 -15.36
CA LEU A 25 -18.65 -14.66 -15.78
C LEU A 25 -17.65 -14.48 -16.93
N ALA A 26 -18.11 -14.71 -18.16
CA ALA A 26 -17.41 -14.32 -19.37
C ALA A 26 -17.51 -12.81 -19.44
N TRP A 27 -16.48 -12.15 -18.92
CA TRP A 27 -16.40 -10.70 -18.87
C TRP A 27 -16.03 -10.15 -20.26
N PRO A 28 -16.64 -9.05 -20.76
CA PRO A 28 -16.80 -8.85 -22.21
C PRO A 28 -15.62 -8.17 -22.93
N TRP A 29 -14.39 -8.22 -22.40
CA TRP A 29 -13.33 -7.28 -22.82
C TRP A 29 -12.16 -7.97 -23.52
N GLY A 30 -12.10 -7.86 -24.85
CA GLY A 30 -11.12 -8.44 -25.77
C GLY A 30 -9.66 -7.95 -25.67
N THR A 31 -9.21 -7.48 -24.50
CA THR A 31 -7.76 -7.34 -24.21
C THR A 31 -7.35 -8.57 -23.42
N ALA A 32 -6.37 -9.35 -23.91
CA ALA A 32 -5.88 -10.51 -23.19
C ALA A 32 -5.10 -10.04 -21.94
N TRP A 33 -5.82 -9.85 -20.82
CA TRP A 33 -5.21 -9.79 -19.51
C TRP A 33 -4.32 -11.03 -19.34
N PRO A 34 -3.21 -10.94 -18.60
CA PRO A 34 -2.51 -12.13 -18.18
C PRO A 34 -3.50 -13.05 -17.43
N ASP A 35 -3.66 -14.26 -17.94
CA ASP A 35 -4.71 -15.18 -17.53
C ASP A 35 -4.12 -16.50 -17.05
N ARG A 36 -3.34 -16.42 -15.98
CA ARG A 36 -2.90 -17.58 -15.20
C ARG A 36 -3.92 -17.87 -14.10
N PRO A 37 -4.27 -19.14 -13.84
CA PRO A 37 -5.19 -19.50 -12.77
C PRO A 37 -4.73 -19.03 -11.37
N LEU A 38 -5.71 -18.77 -10.51
CA LEU A 38 -5.48 -18.45 -9.08
C LEU A 38 -5.11 -19.66 -8.24
N GLU A 39 -5.30 -20.86 -8.78
CA GLU A 39 -4.93 -22.14 -8.18
C GLU A 39 -3.72 -22.73 -8.88
N PHE A 40 -3.18 -23.81 -8.31
CA PHE A 40 -2.16 -24.59 -8.98
C PHE A 40 -2.76 -25.28 -10.21
N ASP A 41 -2.25 -24.95 -11.40
CA ASP A 41 -2.63 -25.59 -12.66
C ASP A 41 -1.47 -26.43 -13.17
N PRO A 42 -1.53 -27.77 -13.08
CA PRO A 42 -0.42 -28.62 -13.48
C PRO A 42 -0.10 -28.60 -14.97
N ALA A 43 -0.94 -28.01 -15.83
CA ALA A 43 -0.70 -27.84 -17.27
C ALA A 43 -0.08 -26.48 -17.64
N ARG A 44 -0.18 -25.47 -16.75
CA ARG A 44 0.39 -24.12 -16.95
C ARG A 44 1.54 -23.83 -16.02
N ASP A 45 1.42 -24.31 -14.79
CA ASP A 45 2.45 -24.30 -13.78
C ASP A 45 3.37 -25.52 -13.97
N GLY A 46 3.13 -26.40 -14.96
CA GLY A 46 3.95 -27.56 -15.34
C GLY A 46 3.47 -28.50 -16.43
N ASP A 47 4.15 -29.66 -16.51
CA ASP A 47 3.89 -30.72 -17.52
C ASP A 47 3.35 -32.03 -16.87
N SER A 48 2.87 -32.01 -15.63
CA SER A 48 2.52 -33.25 -14.92
C SER A 48 1.31 -33.12 -14.01
N ALA A 49 0.36 -34.05 -14.10
CA ALA A 49 -0.66 -34.26 -13.07
C ALA A 49 0.00 -34.64 -11.73
N GLY A 50 0.09 -33.70 -10.77
CA GLY A 50 0.82 -33.91 -9.51
C GLY A 50 0.78 -32.73 -8.54
N ASP A 51 1.62 -32.78 -7.50
CA ASP A 51 1.81 -31.73 -6.50
C ASP A 51 2.60 -30.52 -7.04
N PRO A 52 2.46 -29.31 -6.45
CA PRO A 52 3.24 -28.14 -6.85
C PRO A 52 4.76 -28.33 -6.64
N PRO A 53 5.61 -27.61 -7.40
CA PRO A 53 7.05 -27.60 -7.16
C PRO A 53 7.39 -27.23 -5.71
N ARG A 54 8.45 -27.83 -5.16
CA ARG A 54 8.82 -27.68 -3.75
C ARG A 54 10.05 -26.78 -3.61
N VAL A 55 9.99 -25.83 -2.69
CA VAL A 55 11.10 -24.96 -2.31
C VAL A 55 11.46 -25.22 -0.85
N LEU A 56 12.72 -25.57 -0.61
CA LEU A 56 13.21 -25.88 0.73
C LEU A 56 13.60 -24.58 1.47
N LEU A 57 13.11 -24.41 2.69
CA LEU A 57 13.43 -23.28 3.54
C LEU A 57 14.71 -23.55 4.35
N LYS A 58 15.71 -22.69 4.18
CA LYS A 58 16.91 -22.63 5.01
C LYS A 58 16.69 -21.79 6.26
N ALA A 59 15.88 -20.73 6.14
CA ALA A 59 15.52 -19.79 7.19
C ALA A 59 14.23 -19.03 6.80
N GLY A 60 13.79 -18.10 7.65
CA GLY A 60 12.70 -17.18 7.30
C GLY A 60 11.29 -17.73 7.48
N TYR A 61 11.12 -18.79 8.26
CA TYR A 61 9.81 -19.31 8.64
C TYR A 61 8.92 -18.20 9.22
N GLY A 62 7.66 -18.13 8.77
CA GLY A 62 6.68 -17.14 9.25
C GLY A 62 6.94 -15.71 8.77
N ARG A 63 7.89 -15.47 7.86
CA ARG A 63 8.16 -14.12 7.32
C ARG A 63 7.30 -13.83 6.09
N PRO A 64 6.95 -12.55 5.84
CA PRO A 64 6.22 -12.12 4.64
C PRO A 64 7.05 -12.24 3.35
N PHE A 65 8.38 -12.29 3.47
CA PHE A 65 9.31 -12.37 2.35
C PHE A 65 10.41 -13.40 2.61
N LEU A 66 10.64 -14.27 1.62
CA LEU A 66 11.75 -15.22 1.62
C LEU A 66 12.77 -14.79 0.57
N PHE A 67 13.91 -14.28 1.04
CA PHE A 67 14.98 -13.84 0.15
C PHE A 67 15.76 -15.03 -0.43
N THR A 68 16.49 -14.82 -1.53
CA THR A 68 17.30 -15.85 -2.21
C THR A 68 18.17 -16.67 -1.25
N LYS A 69 18.82 -16.02 -0.26
CA LYS A 69 19.66 -16.70 0.75
C LYS A 69 18.90 -17.59 1.74
N MET A 70 17.59 -17.39 1.87
CA MET A 70 16.73 -18.09 2.83
C MET A 70 16.14 -19.38 2.28
N VAL A 71 16.31 -19.67 0.99
CA VAL A 71 15.72 -20.83 0.34
C VAL A 71 16.75 -21.65 -0.45
N ASP A 72 16.44 -22.92 -0.64
CA ASP A 72 16.99 -23.77 -1.69
C ASP A 72 15.90 -24.03 -2.72
N ASP A 73 16.03 -23.45 -3.91
CA ASP A 73 15.13 -23.67 -5.03
C ASP A 73 15.63 -24.79 -5.97
N ARG A 74 16.73 -25.46 -5.60
CA ARG A 74 17.27 -26.66 -6.25
C ARG A 74 17.74 -27.70 -5.22
N PRO A 75 16.92 -28.09 -4.24
CA PRO A 75 17.35 -28.99 -3.19
C PRO A 75 17.73 -30.36 -3.76
N SER A 76 18.84 -30.93 -3.28
CA SER A 76 19.18 -32.32 -3.61
C SER A 76 18.12 -33.27 -3.02
N PRO A 77 17.85 -34.44 -3.63
CA PRO A 77 16.94 -35.43 -3.05
C PRO A 77 17.28 -35.82 -1.60
N ARG A 78 18.57 -35.82 -1.24
CA ARG A 78 19.05 -36.09 0.12
C ARG A 78 18.71 -34.98 1.12
N ALA A 79 18.66 -33.72 0.69
CA ALA A 79 18.37 -32.57 1.53
C ALA A 79 16.87 -32.44 1.91
N MET A 80 16.00 -33.24 1.28
CA MET A 80 14.54 -33.20 1.42
C MET A 80 13.98 -34.35 2.28
N GLY A 81 14.83 -35.12 2.96
CA GLY A 81 14.44 -36.27 3.80
C GLY A 81 14.09 -37.54 3.01
N GLN A 82 14.16 -38.70 3.67
CA GLN A 82 14.00 -40.04 3.07
C GLN A 82 12.60 -40.32 2.44
N GLN A 83 11.65 -39.38 2.53
CA GLN A 83 10.29 -39.54 1.97
C GLN A 83 10.17 -39.19 0.49
N ALA A 84 11.23 -38.71 -0.16
CA ALA A 84 11.13 -38.32 -1.56
C ALA A 84 11.36 -39.47 -2.53
N ARG A 85 10.35 -39.79 -3.34
CA ARG A 85 10.48 -40.77 -4.44
C ARG A 85 11.49 -40.23 -5.48
N PRO A 86 12.43 -41.05 -5.98
CA PRO A 86 13.29 -40.66 -7.11
C PRO A 86 12.42 -40.22 -8.30
N GLY A 87 12.67 -39.01 -8.84
CA GLY A 87 11.89 -38.44 -9.95
C GLY A 87 10.74 -37.49 -9.55
N SER A 88 10.44 -37.30 -8.26
CA SER A 88 9.34 -36.43 -7.78
C SER A 88 9.69 -34.93 -7.70
N PHE A 89 10.89 -34.52 -8.13
CA PHE A 89 11.40 -33.16 -7.94
C PHE A 89 11.37 -32.35 -9.22
N ARG A 90 10.33 -31.54 -9.37
CA ARG A 90 10.25 -30.55 -10.44
C ARG A 90 10.80 -29.21 -9.98
N ARG A 91 11.62 -28.58 -10.82
CA ARG A 91 12.13 -27.22 -10.58
C ARG A 91 10.99 -26.21 -10.73
N ALA A 92 10.91 -25.27 -9.80
CA ALA A 92 9.97 -24.15 -9.89
C ALA A 92 10.36 -23.21 -11.04
N ALA A 93 9.38 -22.80 -11.83
CA ALA A 93 9.50 -21.74 -12.82
C ALA A 93 8.98 -20.42 -12.25
N THR A 94 9.50 -19.29 -12.76
CA THR A 94 9.04 -17.96 -12.34
C THR A 94 7.53 -17.81 -12.54
N GLY A 95 6.83 -17.44 -11.47
CA GLY A 95 5.38 -17.29 -11.43
C GLY A 95 4.62 -18.47 -10.82
N ASP A 96 5.30 -19.61 -10.61
CA ASP A 96 4.69 -20.81 -10.06
C ASP A 96 4.19 -20.60 -8.62
N LEU A 97 3.06 -21.25 -8.31
CA LEU A 97 2.66 -21.53 -6.95
C LEU A 97 3.47 -22.74 -6.46
N VAL A 98 4.27 -22.53 -5.42
CA VAL A 98 5.17 -23.56 -4.87
C VAL A 98 4.77 -23.98 -3.47
N GLN A 99 5.05 -25.24 -3.12
CA GLN A 99 4.98 -25.71 -1.74
C GLN A 99 6.30 -25.41 -1.02
N LEU A 100 6.20 -24.86 0.18
CA LEU A 100 7.32 -24.58 1.06
C LEU A 100 7.52 -25.76 1.99
N VAL A 101 8.77 -26.19 2.15
CA VAL A 101 9.12 -27.32 3.02
C VAL A 101 10.27 -26.97 3.94
N ASP A 102 10.30 -27.54 5.14
CA ASP A 102 11.44 -27.40 6.05
C ASP A 102 12.56 -28.41 5.73
N ARG A 103 13.66 -28.36 6.51
CA ARG A 103 14.84 -29.23 6.33
C ARG A 103 14.56 -30.72 6.54
N THR A 104 13.42 -31.08 7.14
CA THR A 104 13.00 -32.48 7.29
C THR A 104 12.17 -32.95 6.09
N GLY A 105 11.85 -32.05 5.16
CA GLY A 105 10.95 -32.30 4.04
C GLY A 105 9.47 -32.15 4.40
N ARG A 106 9.14 -31.67 5.61
CA ARG A 106 7.74 -31.45 6.01
C ARG A 106 7.20 -30.22 5.31
N ALA A 107 5.97 -30.30 4.79
CA ALA A 107 5.27 -29.16 4.20
C ALA A 107 4.94 -28.12 5.28
N VAL A 108 5.20 -26.86 4.99
CA VAL A 108 5.02 -25.77 5.96
C VAL A 108 4.26 -24.56 5.42
N GLY A 109 4.06 -24.47 4.11
CA GLY A 109 3.35 -23.35 3.51
C GLY A 109 3.25 -23.45 2.01
N PHE A 110 2.66 -22.42 1.41
CA PHE A 110 2.67 -22.21 -0.04
C PHE A 110 2.99 -20.75 -0.35
N GLY A 111 3.61 -20.50 -1.50
CA GLY A 111 3.99 -19.15 -1.90
C GLY A 111 4.18 -19.00 -3.40
N LEU A 112 4.32 -17.75 -3.84
CA LEU A 112 4.60 -17.42 -5.24
C LEU A 112 6.11 -17.29 -5.45
N TYR A 113 6.65 -18.06 -6.40
CA TYR A 113 8.08 -18.14 -6.68
C TYR A 113 8.52 -17.22 -7.82
N ASN A 114 9.68 -16.58 -7.69
CA ASN A 114 10.32 -15.84 -8.79
C ASN A 114 11.85 -16.03 -8.77
N ALA A 115 12.38 -16.65 -9.84
CA ALA A 115 13.81 -16.92 -9.98
C ALA A 115 14.69 -15.68 -10.24
N ALA A 116 14.10 -14.59 -10.72
CA ALA A 116 14.80 -13.34 -11.02
C ALA A 116 14.79 -12.36 -9.83
N SER A 117 13.83 -12.49 -8.92
CA SER A 117 13.68 -11.57 -7.79
C SER A 117 14.64 -11.90 -6.64
N GLN A 118 15.04 -10.84 -5.90
CA GLN A 118 15.70 -10.99 -4.59
C GLN A 118 14.74 -11.55 -3.55
N ILE A 119 13.45 -11.21 -3.65
CA ILE A 119 12.37 -11.85 -2.91
C ILE A 119 12.00 -13.11 -3.69
N ARG A 120 12.71 -14.20 -3.39
CA ARG A 120 12.63 -15.47 -4.11
C ARG A 120 11.26 -16.12 -4.02
N VAL A 121 10.64 -16.03 -2.85
CA VAL A 121 9.28 -16.50 -2.61
C VAL A 121 8.52 -15.46 -1.79
N ARG A 122 7.27 -15.22 -2.19
CA ARG A 122 6.26 -14.48 -1.42
C ARG A 122 5.26 -15.48 -0.84
N PRO A 123 5.38 -15.85 0.45
CA PRO A 123 4.43 -16.77 1.09
C PRO A 123 3.00 -16.23 1.03
N LEU A 124 2.05 -17.12 0.75
CA LEU A 124 0.62 -16.83 0.78
C LEU A 124 -0.04 -17.44 2.03
N VAL A 125 0.40 -18.62 2.44
CA VAL A 125 -0.17 -19.34 3.59
C VAL A 125 0.90 -20.15 4.31
N TRP A 126 0.80 -20.20 5.63
CA TRP A 126 1.60 -21.04 6.52
C TRP A 126 0.70 -22.11 7.13
N ILE A 127 1.12 -23.39 7.08
CA ILE A 127 0.29 -24.55 7.42
C ILE A 127 0.04 -24.65 8.94
N ASP A 128 0.99 -24.20 9.77
CA ASP A 128 0.91 -24.31 11.23
C ASP A 128 0.38 -23.05 11.91
N GLY A 129 -0.18 -22.11 11.14
CA GLY A 129 -0.78 -20.88 11.66
C GLY A 129 0.20 -19.85 12.23
N ARG A 130 1.51 -20.11 12.29
CA ARG A 130 2.51 -19.19 12.85
C ARG A 130 2.84 -17.97 11.97
N GLY A 131 2.11 -17.80 10.87
CA GLY A 131 2.11 -16.60 10.02
C GLY A 131 0.78 -15.85 10.04
N GLY A 132 0.03 -15.93 11.14
CA GLY A 132 -1.12 -15.04 11.42
C GLY A 132 -2.51 -15.65 11.22
N GLU A 133 -2.67 -16.76 10.51
CA GLU A 133 -3.95 -17.48 10.40
C GLU A 133 -3.72 -18.98 10.19
N ALA A 134 -4.29 -19.82 11.05
CA ALA A 134 -4.52 -21.23 10.76
C ALA A 134 -5.85 -21.36 9.99
N PRO A 135 -5.89 -22.00 8.80
CA PRO A 135 -7.15 -22.34 8.16
C PRO A 135 -7.99 -23.25 9.09
N SER A 136 -9.31 -23.08 9.10
CA SER A 136 -10.22 -24.00 9.80
C SER A 136 -10.12 -25.42 9.22
N ASP A 137 -9.38 -26.28 9.91
CA ASP A 137 -9.43 -27.76 10.02
C ASP A 137 -9.73 -28.68 8.82
N SER A 138 -9.57 -28.25 7.56
CA SER A 138 -9.54 -29.20 6.42
C SER A 138 -8.73 -28.79 5.18
N GLN A 139 -8.21 -27.55 5.14
CA GLN A 139 -7.48 -27.00 3.97
C GLN A 139 -5.97 -26.87 4.16
N THR A 140 -5.44 -27.23 5.33
CA THR A 140 -4.05 -26.99 5.76
C THR A 140 -2.98 -27.61 4.88
N HIS A 141 -3.31 -28.57 4.01
CA HIS A 141 -2.33 -29.24 3.14
C HIS A 141 -2.52 -29.00 1.63
N ARG A 142 -3.49 -28.16 1.22
CA ARG A 142 -3.76 -27.91 -0.20
C ARG A 142 -3.21 -26.56 -0.66
N PRO A 143 -2.76 -26.43 -1.93
CA PRO A 143 -2.36 -25.14 -2.48
C PRO A 143 -3.52 -24.13 -2.40
N PRO A 144 -3.24 -22.83 -2.13
CA PRO A 144 -4.28 -21.80 -2.15
C PRO A 144 -4.89 -21.72 -3.56
N GLY A 145 -6.22 -21.81 -3.63
CA GLY A 145 -6.99 -21.73 -4.87
C GLY A 145 -7.89 -20.49 -4.93
N ARG A 146 -8.78 -20.45 -5.92
CA ARG A 146 -9.70 -19.31 -6.16
C ARG A 146 -10.47 -18.88 -4.90
N GLN A 147 -10.99 -19.84 -4.13
CA GLN A 147 -11.75 -19.54 -2.91
C GLN A 147 -10.90 -18.82 -1.85
N TRP A 148 -9.63 -19.22 -1.69
CA TRP A 148 -8.71 -18.56 -0.75
C TRP A 148 -8.47 -17.09 -1.12
N TRP A 149 -8.24 -16.80 -2.40
CA TRP A 149 -8.09 -15.43 -2.90
C TRP A 149 -9.35 -14.60 -2.68
N ARG A 150 -10.52 -15.17 -3.04
CA ARG A 150 -11.82 -14.52 -2.84
C ARG A 150 -12.05 -14.17 -1.37
N ASP A 151 -11.69 -15.06 -0.44
CA ASP A 151 -11.85 -14.82 0.99
C ASP A 151 -10.84 -13.77 1.51
N ARG A 152 -9.61 -13.73 0.98
CA ARG A 152 -8.65 -12.64 1.26
C ARG A 152 -9.17 -11.29 0.78
N PHE A 153 -9.71 -11.22 -0.44
CA PHE A 153 -10.31 -10.00 -0.96
C PHE A 153 -11.49 -9.54 -0.11
N ARG A 154 -12.38 -10.45 0.28
CA ARG A 154 -13.51 -10.14 1.17
C ARG A 154 -13.05 -9.61 2.53
N ARG A 155 -12.01 -10.18 3.14
CA ARG A 155 -11.44 -9.67 4.40
C ARG A 155 -10.89 -8.25 4.24
N ALA A 156 -10.12 -8.01 3.17
CA ALA A 156 -9.59 -6.68 2.89
C ALA A 156 -10.72 -5.66 2.67
N ILE A 157 -11.77 -6.02 1.91
CA ILE A 157 -12.96 -5.19 1.67
C ILE A 157 -13.70 -4.93 2.98
N ALA A 158 -13.98 -5.96 3.78
CA ALA A 158 -14.70 -5.84 5.04
C ALA A 158 -13.99 -4.92 6.05
N LEU A 159 -12.65 -4.95 6.09
CA LEU A 159 -11.88 -3.96 6.88
C LEU A 159 -12.27 -2.53 6.48
N ARG A 160 -12.33 -2.21 5.19
CA ARG A 160 -12.58 -0.83 4.73
C ARG A 160 -14.05 -0.45 4.79
N GLU A 161 -14.95 -1.36 4.41
CA GLU A 161 -16.37 -1.06 4.23
C GLU A 161 -17.18 -1.29 5.51
N GLU A 162 -16.83 -2.29 6.32
CA GLU A 162 -17.58 -2.64 7.53
C GLU A 162 -16.93 -2.09 8.79
N LEU A 163 -15.62 -2.33 9.01
CA LEU A 163 -14.94 -1.90 10.22
C LEU A 163 -14.60 -0.40 10.20
N LEU A 164 -13.99 0.08 9.12
CA LEU A 164 -13.61 1.49 8.96
C LEU A 164 -14.73 2.36 8.40
N GLN A 165 -15.77 1.74 7.84
CA GLN A 165 -16.95 2.41 7.28
C GLN A 165 -16.63 3.55 6.30
N LEU A 166 -15.60 3.36 5.46
CA LEU A 166 -15.00 4.46 4.69
C LEU A 166 -15.98 5.12 3.72
N HIS A 167 -16.93 4.38 3.14
CA HIS A 167 -17.96 4.93 2.25
C HIS A 167 -18.81 6.04 2.87
N GLN A 168 -18.88 6.13 4.20
CA GLN A 168 -19.60 7.21 4.87
C GLN A 168 -18.87 8.56 4.78
N THR A 169 -17.54 8.54 4.58
CA THR A 169 -16.70 9.75 4.63
C THR A 169 -15.88 9.98 3.37
N THR A 170 -15.66 8.95 2.55
CA THR A 170 -14.85 9.03 1.34
C THR A 170 -15.31 8.04 0.27
N ASN A 171 -15.08 8.37 -1.00
CA ASN A 171 -15.15 7.40 -2.12
C ASN A 171 -13.76 7.00 -2.64
N ALA A 172 -12.69 7.47 -1.97
CA ALA A 172 -11.30 7.23 -2.32
C ALA A 172 -10.53 6.64 -1.13
N PHE A 173 -10.05 5.40 -1.26
CA PHE A 173 -9.31 4.72 -0.21
C PHE A 173 -8.52 3.51 -0.72
N ARG A 174 -7.55 3.07 0.08
CA ARG A 174 -6.78 1.85 -0.15
C ARG A 174 -7.66 0.63 0.13
N LEU A 175 -8.03 -0.09 -0.92
CA LEU A 175 -8.83 -1.31 -0.82
C LEU A 175 -8.01 -2.52 -0.40
N ILE A 176 -6.81 -2.68 -0.98
CA ILE A 176 -5.85 -3.76 -0.67
C ILE A 176 -4.46 -3.15 -0.53
N HIS A 177 -3.79 -3.48 0.57
CA HIS A 177 -2.47 -3.00 0.98
C HIS A 177 -1.45 -4.13 1.12
N ALA A 178 -1.22 -4.87 0.03
CA ALA A 178 -0.17 -5.88 -0.10
C ALA A 178 -0.09 -6.85 1.09
N GLU A 179 1.08 -6.97 1.72
CA GLU A 179 1.32 -7.85 2.87
C GLU A 179 0.45 -7.51 4.08
N GLY A 180 0.05 -6.24 4.25
CA GLY A 180 -0.87 -5.80 5.30
C GLY A 180 -2.26 -6.44 5.20
N ASP A 181 -2.63 -6.95 4.03
CA ASP A 181 -3.86 -7.72 3.80
C ASP A 181 -3.60 -9.20 3.45
N GLY A 182 -2.35 -9.67 3.60
CA GLY A 182 -1.95 -11.02 3.24
C GLY A 182 -2.00 -11.30 1.73
N LEU A 183 -1.84 -10.26 0.90
CA LEU A 183 -1.88 -10.31 -0.57
C LEU A 183 -0.57 -9.73 -1.13
N PRO A 184 0.58 -10.40 -0.91
CA PRO A 184 1.89 -9.82 -1.18
C PRO A 184 2.08 -9.41 -2.63
N GLY A 185 2.53 -8.17 -2.83
CA GLY A 185 2.76 -7.58 -4.15
C GLY A 185 1.51 -7.14 -4.91
N LEU A 186 0.34 -7.06 -4.28
CA LEU A 186 -0.89 -6.49 -4.84
C LEU A 186 -1.32 -5.25 -4.04
N ILE A 187 -1.39 -4.11 -4.70
CA ILE A 187 -1.89 -2.86 -4.14
C ILE A 187 -3.11 -2.42 -4.95
N VAL A 188 -4.21 -2.09 -4.29
CA VAL A 188 -5.45 -1.64 -4.95
C VAL A 188 -6.00 -0.41 -4.23
N ASP A 189 -6.11 0.71 -4.92
CA ASP A 189 -6.95 1.84 -4.52
C ASP A 189 -8.32 1.73 -5.17
N ARG A 190 -9.35 2.13 -4.44
CA ARG A 190 -10.66 2.43 -4.99
C ARG A 190 -10.79 3.93 -5.14
N PHE A 191 -11.19 4.39 -6.33
CA PHE A 191 -11.59 5.76 -6.60
C PHE A 191 -12.97 5.73 -7.26
N ASP A 192 -14.00 5.96 -6.47
CA ASP A 192 -15.40 5.86 -6.89
C ASP A 192 -15.74 4.48 -7.47
N ASP A 193 -16.01 4.39 -8.78
CA ASP A 193 -16.30 3.17 -9.53
C ASP A 193 -15.07 2.54 -10.21
N ILE A 194 -13.86 3.02 -9.89
CA ILE A 194 -12.60 2.63 -10.52
C ILE A 194 -11.66 1.95 -9.52
N LEU A 195 -11.06 0.84 -9.93
CA LEU A 195 -9.93 0.21 -9.23
C LEU A 195 -8.61 0.67 -9.86
N SER A 196 -7.76 1.33 -9.09
CA SER A 196 -6.37 1.58 -9.48
C SER A 196 -5.46 0.54 -8.85
N ILE A 197 -4.89 -0.33 -9.66
CA ILE A 197 -4.14 -1.50 -9.22
C ILE A 197 -2.65 -1.30 -9.55
N GLU A 198 -1.80 -1.45 -8.54
CA GLU A 198 -0.36 -1.49 -8.69
C GLU A 198 0.15 -2.89 -8.34
N VAL A 199 0.97 -3.45 -9.22
CA VAL A 199 1.52 -4.80 -9.07
C VAL A 199 3.03 -4.74 -8.80
N PHE A 200 3.48 -5.47 -7.78
CA PHE A 200 4.87 -5.55 -7.36
C PHE A 200 5.44 -6.98 -7.44
N SER A 201 4.66 -7.92 -7.98
CA SER A 201 5.06 -9.30 -8.20
C SER A 201 4.69 -9.78 -9.59
N LEU A 202 5.64 -10.38 -10.32
CA LEU A 202 5.36 -10.97 -11.62
C LEU A 202 4.34 -12.13 -11.53
N ALA A 203 4.37 -12.91 -10.44
CA ALA A 203 3.43 -13.99 -10.21
C ALA A 203 1.99 -13.50 -10.03
N VAL A 204 1.81 -12.32 -9.40
CA VAL A 204 0.51 -11.63 -9.31
C VAL A 204 0.12 -11.05 -10.67
N TRP A 205 1.07 -10.43 -11.38
CA TRP A 205 0.83 -9.90 -12.74
C TRP A 205 0.30 -10.97 -13.68
N GLN A 206 0.88 -12.17 -13.67
CA GLN A 206 0.44 -13.28 -14.51
C GLN A 206 -1.00 -13.75 -14.20
N ARG A 207 -1.52 -13.46 -13.00
CA ARG A 207 -2.86 -13.83 -12.52
C ARG A 207 -3.86 -12.67 -12.59
N LEU A 208 -3.50 -11.58 -13.27
CA LEU A 208 -4.22 -10.31 -13.19
C LEU A 208 -5.67 -10.40 -13.68
N GLY A 209 -5.95 -11.14 -14.76
CA GLY A 209 -7.31 -11.28 -15.32
C GLY A 209 -8.30 -11.80 -14.27
N PRO A 210 -8.08 -12.99 -13.70
CA PRO A 210 -8.90 -13.53 -12.62
C PRO A 210 -8.97 -12.62 -11.37
N ILE A 211 -7.87 -11.95 -10.99
CA ILE A 211 -7.86 -11.02 -9.84
C ILE A 211 -8.81 -9.84 -10.09
N VAL A 212 -8.69 -9.18 -11.24
CA VAL A 212 -9.52 -8.03 -11.61
C VAL A 212 -10.99 -8.42 -11.67
N ALA A 213 -11.30 -9.58 -12.26
CA ALA A 213 -12.68 -10.07 -12.37
C ALA A 213 -13.33 -10.31 -10.99
N GLU A 214 -12.61 -10.98 -10.06
CA GLU A 214 -13.11 -11.22 -8.70
C GLU A 214 -13.28 -9.91 -7.93
N LEU A 215 -12.32 -8.98 -8.02
CA LEU A 215 -12.41 -7.67 -7.35
C LEU A 215 -13.55 -6.81 -7.90
N ALA A 216 -13.78 -6.79 -9.20
CA ALA A 216 -14.91 -6.10 -9.80
C ALA A 216 -16.25 -6.69 -9.32
N GLN A 217 -16.36 -8.03 -9.26
CA GLN A 217 -17.56 -8.69 -8.74
C GLN A 217 -17.83 -8.35 -7.27
N LEU A 218 -16.78 -8.31 -6.43
CA LEU A 218 -16.93 -8.07 -5.00
C LEU A 218 -17.20 -6.59 -4.66
N THR A 219 -16.64 -5.65 -5.43
CA THR A 219 -16.74 -4.21 -5.14
C THR A 219 -17.83 -3.49 -5.92
N GLY A 220 -18.29 -4.08 -7.03
CA GLY A 220 -19.19 -3.44 -7.99
C GLY A 220 -18.51 -2.36 -8.86
N CYS A 221 -17.18 -2.19 -8.77
CA CYS A 221 -16.45 -1.27 -9.62
C CYS A 221 -16.50 -1.70 -11.09
N ARG A 222 -16.65 -0.73 -11.99
CA ARG A 222 -16.84 -0.96 -13.43
C ARG A 222 -15.55 -0.87 -14.23
N HIS A 223 -14.55 -0.16 -13.71
CA HIS A 223 -13.32 0.12 -14.44
C HIS A 223 -12.10 -0.24 -13.61
N ALA A 224 -11.01 -0.54 -14.30
CA ALA A 224 -9.71 -0.70 -13.66
C ALA A 224 -8.61 -0.06 -14.50
N HIS A 225 -7.66 0.57 -13.81
CA HIS A 225 -6.35 0.96 -14.34
C HIS A 225 -5.29 0.15 -13.61
N VAL A 226 -4.41 -0.53 -14.33
CA VAL A 226 -3.38 -1.39 -13.76
C VAL A 226 -2.00 -0.95 -14.20
N ARG A 227 -1.07 -0.87 -13.24
CA ARG A 227 0.33 -0.53 -13.47
C ARG A 227 1.25 -1.61 -12.92
N PHE A 228 2.21 -2.02 -13.73
CA PHE A 228 3.41 -2.72 -13.31
C PHE A 228 4.60 -1.86 -13.72
N ASP A 229 4.92 -0.89 -12.86
CA ASP A 229 5.87 0.17 -13.20
C ASP A 229 7.32 -0.32 -13.27
N GLU A 230 8.21 0.51 -13.82
CA GLU A 230 9.59 0.15 -14.19
C GLU A 230 10.39 -0.49 -13.04
N ARG A 231 10.40 0.15 -11.86
CA ARG A 231 11.16 -0.35 -10.71
C ARG A 231 10.69 -1.74 -10.25
N PRO A 232 9.40 -1.98 -9.93
CA PRO A 232 8.95 -3.31 -9.55
C PRO A 232 9.09 -4.33 -10.68
N ALA A 233 8.81 -3.96 -11.94
CA ALA A 233 8.96 -4.87 -13.07
C ALA A 233 10.40 -5.36 -13.23
N ARG A 234 11.37 -4.42 -13.21
CA ARG A 234 12.80 -4.76 -13.29
C ARG A 234 13.26 -5.62 -12.10
N ALA A 235 12.79 -5.33 -10.89
CA ALA A 235 13.10 -6.11 -9.69
C ALA A 235 12.57 -7.55 -9.75
N GLU A 236 11.51 -7.78 -10.53
CA GLU A 236 10.89 -9.09 -10.75
C GLU A 236 11.32 -9.76 -12.06
N GLY A 237 12.27 -9.17 -12.81
CA GLY A 237 12.75 -9.69 -14.10
C GLY A 237 11.74 -9.57 -15.24
N ALA A 238 10.84 -8.58 -15.17
CA ALA A 238 9.76 -8.34 -16.13
C ALA A 238 9.90 -6.99 -16.83
N THR A 239 9.14 -6.82 -17.92
CA THR A 239 9.00 -5.54 -18.63
C THR A 239 7.84 -4.74 -18.01
N PRO A 240 8.01 -3.42 -17.80
CA PRO A 240 6.92 -2.59 -17.29
C PRO A 240 5.73 -2.55 -18.24
N GLN A 241 4.52 -2.55 -17.69
CA GLN A 241 3.28 -2.58 -18.46
C GLN A 241 2.20 -1.73 -17.79
N ARG A 242 1.29 -1.20 -18.62
CA ARG A 242 0.08 -0.50 -18.19
C ARG A 242 -1.10 -1.07 -18.94
N LEU A 243 -2.17 -1.35 -18.21
CA LEU A 243 -3.43 -1.85 -18.77
C LEU A 243 -4.58 -1.03 -18.20
N ALA A 244 -5.66 -0.95 -18.97
CA ALA A 244 -6.91 -0.41 -18.47
C ALA A 244 -8.06 -1.24 -19.06
N THR A 245 -9.19 -1.28 -18.35
CA THR A 245 -10.42 -1.81 -18.91
C THR A 245 -10.86 -0.96 -20.12
N PRO A 246 -11.54 -1.54 -21.12
CA PRO A 246 -12.15 -0.75 -22.18
C PRO A 246 -13.00 0.37 -21.61
N ASP A 247 -12.94 1.54 -22.24
CA ASP A 247 -13.67 2.75 -21.85
C ASP A 247 -13.43 3.23 -20.40
N ALA A 248 -12.34 2.78 -19.76
CA ALA A 248 -11.96 3.28 -18.44
C ALA A 248 -11.79 4.80 -18.50
N PRO A 249 -12.54 5.57 -17.69
CA PRO A 249 -12.41 7.01 -17.69
C PRO A 249 -10.98 7.37 -17.26
N PRO A 250 -10.32 8.31 -17.96
CA PRO A 250 -8.95 8.68 -17.66
C PRO A 250 -8.81 9.49 -16.37
N ARG A 251 -9.92 9.99 -15.84
CA ARG A 251 -9.99 10.85 -14.66
C ARG A 251 -11.24 10.52 -13.84
N THR A 252 -11.16 10.74 -12.54
CA THR A 252 -12.32 10.70 -11.64
C THR A 252 -12.17 11.74 -10.53
N ILE A 253 -13.17 11.85 -9.65
CA ILE A 253 -13.18 12.75 -8.50
C ILE A 253 -13.17 11.91 -7.21
N ALA A 254 -12.05 11.99 -6.49
CA ALA A 254 -11.95 11.56 -5.11
C ALA A 254 -12.64 12.58 -4.20
N ARG A 255 -13.42 12.11 -3.22
CA ARG A 255 -14.09 12.93 -2.21
C ARG A 255 -13.66 12.47 -0.83
N GLU A 256 -13.20 13.40 0.01
CA GLU A 256 -12.93 13.20 1.44
C GLU A 256 -13.73 14.24 2.23
N GLY A 257 -14.89 13.84 2.76
CA GLY A 257 -15.88 14.79 3.29
C GLY A 257 -16.35 15.77 2.20
N SER A 258 -16.16 17.07 2.43
CA SER A 258 -16.47 18.11 1.44
C SER A 258 -15.36 18.33 0.40
N LEU A 259 -14.13 17.84 0.65
CA LEU A 259 -13.00 18.06 -0.23
C LEU A 259 -13.14 17.17 -1.47
N ARG A 260 -13.05 17.77 -2.65
CA ARG A 260 -13.07 17.08 -3.95
C ARG A 260 -11.72 17.22 -4.65
N MET A 261 -11.15 16.12 -5.10
CA MET A 261 -9.81 16.09 -5.69
C MET A 261 -9.85 15.29 -6.99
N ARG A 262 -9.34 15.88 -8.07
CA ARG A 262 -9.29 15.23 -9.37
C ARG A 262 -8.12 14.24 -9.41
N VAL A 263 -8.43 13.01 -9.77
CA VAL A 263 -7.49 11.89 -9.96
C VAL A 263 -7.29 11.73 -11.47
N ASP A 264 -6.05 11.59 -11.94
CA ASP A 264 -5.72 11.39 -13.37
C ASP A 264 -4.86 10.13 -13.53
N PHE A 265 -5.39 9.16 -14.27
CA PHE A 265 -4.73 7.87 -14.47
C PHE A 265 -3.76 7.86 -15.66
N ARG A 266 -3.79 8.88 -16.53
CA ARG A 266 -2.98 8.94 -17.76
C ARG A 266 -1.55 9.37 -17.50
N GLU A 267 -1.36 10.38 -16.65
CA GLU A 267 -0.08 11.05 -16.42
C GLU A 267 0.27 11.11 -14.94
N GLY A 268 1.57 11.04 -14.61
CA GLY A 268 2.09 11.22 -13.25
C GLY A 268 2.81 10.00 -12.65
N HIS A 269 3.70 10.28 -11.69
CA HIS A 269 4.44 9.25 -10.93
C HIS A 269 3.55 8.39 -10.01
N LYS A 270 2.25 8.74 -9.86
CA LYS A 270 1.16 8.03 -9.16
C LYS A 270 -0.20 8.40 -9.79
N THR A 271 -1.33 8.07 -9.17
CA THR A 271 -2.71 8.33 -9.62
C THR A 271 -3.18 9.79 -9.50
N GLY A 272 -2.40 10.70 -8.89
CA GLY A 272 -2.83 12.08 -8.62
C GLY A 272 -3.32 12.33 -7.19
N PHE A 273 -3.46 11.28 -6.37
CA PHE A 273 -4.00 11.39 -5.02
C PHE A 273 -3.39 10.37 -4.04
N PHE A 274 -3.19 10.82 -2.79
CA PHE A 274 -2.52 10.07 -1.73
C PHE A 274 -3.50 9.70 -0.62
N CYS A 275 -4.06 8.50 -0.68
CA CYS A 275 -5.01 7.97 0.32
C CYS A 275 -4.37 7.83 1.72
N ASP A 276 -3.06 7.55 1.78
CA ASP A 276 -2.31 7.36 3.03
C ASP A 276 -2.31 8.62 3.91
N GLN A 277 -2.34 9.81 3.32
CA GLN A 277 -2.37 11.09 4.01
C GLN A 277 -3.79 11.57 4.40
N ARG A 278 -4.86 10.81 4.11
CA ARG A 278 -6.27 11.23 4.40
C ARG A 278 -6.46 11.70 5.84
N ASP A 279 -6.07 10.86 6.79
CA ASP A 279 -6.34 11.11 8.19
C ASP A 279 -5.48 12.26 8.73
N ASN A 280 -4.28 12.44 8.16
CA ASN A 280 -3.40 13.59 8.45
C ASN A 280 -3.98 14.89 7.87
N ARG A 281 -4.52 14.88 6.63
CA ARG A 281 -5.24 16.03 6.05
C ARG A 281 -6.42 16.43 6.93
N ARG A 282 -7.23 15.46 7.35
CA ARG A 282 -8.36 15.70 8.25
C ARG A 282 -7.91 16.28 9.58
N ARG A 283 -6.86 15.72 10.20
CA ARG A 283 -6.30 16.20 11.47
C ARG A 283 -5.78 17.63 11.37
N LEU A 284 -5.17 18.01 10.25
CA LEU A 284 -4.65 19.36 10.03
C LEU A 284 -5.72 20.43 10.20
N THR A 285 -6.96 20.16 9.77
CA THR A 285 -8.07 21.12 9.77
C THR A 285 -8.37 21.70 11.15
N ALA A 286 -8.11 20.96 12.23
CA ALA A 286 -8.31 21.43 13.60
C ALA A 286 -7.35 22.55 14.03
N PHE A 287 -6.27 22.78 13.28
CA PHE A 287 -5.22 23.73 13.61
C PHE A 287 -5.21 24.97 12.72
N THR A 288 -6.04 25.03 11.68
CA THR A 288 -5.88 26.03 10.61
C THR A 288 -6.84 27.22 10.68
N ALA A 289 -7.84 27.20 11.56
CA ALA A 289 -8.88 28.22 11.61
C ALA A 289 -8.28 29.63 11.78
N GLY A 290 -8.56 30.52 10.83
CA GLY A 290 -8.06 31.90 10.82
C GLY A 290 -6.55 32.06 10.63
N ARG A 291 -5.79 30.99 10.41
CA ARG A 291 -4.33 31.03 10.27
C ARG A 291 -3.88 31.15 8.81
N ASN A 292 -2.65 31.64 8.64
CA ASN A 292 -1.91 31.55 7.39
C ASN A 292 -1.21 30.18 7.32
N VAL A 293 -1.45 29.45 6.22
CA VAL A 293 -0.96 28.09 6.03
C VAL A 293 -0.02 28.02 4.82
N LEU A 294 1.13 27.38 5.01
CA LEU A 294 2.05 27.02 3.92
C LEU A 294 2.11 25.50 3.78
N ASP A 295 1.82 25.00 2.59
CA ASP A 295 1.91 23.59 2.20
C ASP A 295 3.08 23.42 1.21
N VAL A 296 4.18 22.81 1.66
CA VAL A 296 5.42 22.66 0.89
C VAL A 296 5.52 21.24 0.37
N CYS A 297 5.84 21.13 -0.93
CA CYS A 297 5.67 19.90 -1.71
C CYS A 297 4.19 19.50 -1.75
N CYS A 298 3.32 20.47 -2.06
CA CYS A 298 1.86 20.35 -1.93
C CYS A 298 1.23 19.40 -2.96
N TYR A 299 2.00 18.99 -3.98
CA TYR A 299 1.54 18.17 -5.10
C TYR A 299 0.25 18.74 -5.72
N THR A 300 -0.85 17.99 -5.67
CA THR A 300 -2.16 18.38 -6.21
C THR A 300 -3.00 19.21 -5.23
N GLY A 301 -2.39 19.70 -4.14
CA GLY A 301 -2.97 20.65 -3.18
C GLY A 301 -3.76 20.01 -2.04
N GLY A 302 -3.50 18.74 -1.70
CA GLY A 302 -4.32 17.99 -0.74
C GLY A 302 -4.42 18.65 0.64
N PHE A 303 -3.28 18.98 1.27
CA PHE A 303 -3.27 19.64 2.58
C PHE A 303 -3.73 21.10 2.48
N ALA A 304 -3.25 21.84 1.47
CA ALA A 304 -3.67 23.22 1.23
C ALA A 304 -5.19 23.37 1.11
N LEU A 305 -5.84 22.51 0.31
CA LEU A 305 -7.28 22.56 0.09
C LEU A 305 -8.07 22.10 1.31
N ALA A 306 -7.61 21.06 2.03
CA ALA A 306 -8.22 20.67 3.30
C ALA A 306 -8.17 21.81 4.33
N ALA A 307 -7.01 22.45 4.48
CA ALA A 307 -6.82 23.60 5.38
C ALA A 307 -7.75 24.77 5.02
N LYS A 308 -7.91 25.08 3.73
CA LYS A 308 -8.78 26.18 3.29
C LYS A 308 -10.27 25.86 3.43
N LEU A 309 -10.70 24.71 2.91
CA LEU A 309 -12.11 24.35 2.76
C LEU A 309 -12.73 23.83 4.07
N GLN A 310 -12.03 22.94 4.75
CA GLN A 310 -12.54 22.25 5.95
C GLN A 310 -12.03 22.89 7.24
N GLY A 311 -10.80 23.40 7.20
CA GLY A 311 -10.14 23.96 8.36
C GLY A 311 -10.24 25.48 8.52
N GLY A 312 -10.88 26.20 7.60
CA GLY A 312 -11.14 27.64 7.72
C GLY A 312 -9.90 28.53 7.74
N ALA A 313 -8.82 28.14 7.05
CA ALA A 313 -7.62 28.97 6.94
C ALA A 313 -7.89 30.34 6.30
N ALA A 314 -7.24 31.39 6.81
CA ALA A 314 -7.36 32.76 6.29
C ALA A 314 -6.68 32.86 4.91
N GLU A 315 -5.38 32.57 4.87
CA GLU A 315 -4.59 32.47 3.63
C GLU A 315 -3.94 31.09 3.54
N VAL A 316 -3.91 30.55 2.32
CA VAL A 316 -3.21 29.28 2.05
C VAL A 316 -2.33 29.44 0.83
N GLN A 317 -1.08 28.98 0.96
CA GLN A 317 -0.10 28.93 -0.10
C GLN A 317 0.38 27.48 -0.25
N GLY A 318 0.34 26.96 -1.48
CA GLY A 318 0.90 25.66 -1.83
C GLY A 318 2.11 25.83 -2.75
N VAL A 319 3.17 25.08 -2.51
CA VAL A 319 4.41 25.12 -3.29
C VAL A 319 4.79 23.73 -3.74
N ASP A 320 5.08 23.57 -5.03
CA ASP A 320 5.60 22.32 -5.58
C ASP A 320 6.53 22.60 -6.78
N LEU A 321 7.43 21.66 -7.08
CA LEU A 321 8.34 21.77 -8.20
C LEU A 321 7.65 21.37 -9.53
N ASP A 322 6.70 20.43 -9.46
CA ASP A 322 6.02 19.87 -10.63
C ASP A 322 4.91 20.81 -11.13
N GLU A 323 5.13 21.40 -12.31
CA GLU A 323 4.18 22.27 -12.98
C GLU A 323 2.83 21.60 -13.24
N LYS A 324 2.83 20.30 -13.59
CA LYS A 324 1.59 19.54 -13.84
C LYS A 324 0.81 19.34 -12.56
N ALA A 325 1.50 19.08 -11.44
CA ALA A 325 0.88 18.97 -10.14
C ALA A 325 0.25 20.31 -9.70
N ILE A 326 0.96 21.42 -9.91
CA ILE A 326 0.46 22.77 -9.63
C ILE A 326 -0.75 23.13 -10.51
N ALA A 327 -0.73 22.78 -11.81
CA ALA A 327 -1.88 22.99 -12.69
C ALA A 327 -3.11 22.21 -12.18
N LEU A 328 -2.91 20.94 -11.79
CA LEU A 328 -3.97 20.12 -11.21
C LEU A 328 -4.45 20.64 -9.85
N ALA A 329 -3.55 21.19 -9.02
CA ALA A 329 -3.90 21.83 -7.75
C ALA A 329 -4.79 23.06 -7.94
N ARG A 330 -4.51 23.88 -8.97
CA ARG A 330 -5.38 25.02 -9.35
C ARG A 330 -6.76 24.55 -9.83
N GLU A 331 -6.81 23.49 -10.63
CA GLU A 331 -8.08 22.88 -11.01
C GLU A 331 -8.86 22.36 -9.80
N ASN A 332 -8.18 21.75 -8.82
CA ASN A 332 -8.81 21.28 -7.59
C ASN A 332 -9.32 22.47 -6.73
N ALA A 333 -8.60 23.59 -6.66
CA ALA A 333 -9.11 24.80 -6.02
C ALA A 333 -10.38 25.33 -6.70
N HIS A 334 -10.40 25.35 -8.03
CA HIS A 334 -11.58 25.72 -8.80
C HIS A 334 -12.74 24.76 -8.55
N LEU A 335 -12.49 23.44 -8.56
CA LEU A 335 -13.47 22.40 -8.27
C LEU A 335 -14.14 22.60 -6.90
N ASN A 336 -13.37 23.06 -5.90
CA ASN A 336 -13.88 23.33 -4.55
C ASN A 336 -14.33 24.77 -4.34
N GLN A 337 -14.25 25.64 -5.34
CA GLN A 337 -14.64 27.06 -5.27
C GLN A 337 -13.92 27.82 -4.13
N VAL A 338 -12.64 27.51 -3.91
CA VAL A 338 -11.81 28.16 -2.89
C VAL A 338 -10.62 28.87 -3.52
N ARG A 339 -10.15 29.95 -2.87
CA ARG A 339 -8.95 30.67 -3.27
C ARG A 339 -7.74 30.18 -2.48
N VAL A 340 -6.78 29.59 -3.20
CA VAL A 340 -5.47 29.15 -2.71
C VAL A 340 -4.41 29.65 -3.69
N SER A 341 -3.28 30.15 -3.18
CA SER A 341 -2.15 30.55 -4.02
C SER A 341 -1.24 29.36 -4.27
N PHE A 342 -1.00 29.00 -5.53
CA PHE A 342 -0.09 27.91 -5.89
C PHE A 342 1.11 28.44 -6.66
N VAL A 343 2.30 28.15 -6.14
CA VAL A 343 3.59 28.61 -6.68
C VAL A 343 4.39 27.41 -7.15
N GLN A 344 4.85 27.43 -8.40
CA GLN A 344 5.81 26.47 -8.89
C GLN A 344 7.21 26.91 -8.45
N SER A 345 7.85 26.17 -7.56
CA SER A 345 9.22 26.46 -7.09
C SER A 345 9.84 25.23 -6.42
N ASP A 346 11.17 25.16 -6.44
CA ASP A 346 11.90 24.30 -5.50
C ASP A 346 11.59 24.72 -4.05
N ALA A 347 11.41 23.72 -3.18
CA ALA A 347 11.04 23.91 -1.79
C ALA A 347 12.12 24.65 -0.99
N PHE A 348 13.40 24.32 -1.18
CA PHE A 348 14.50 24.94 -0.44
C PHE A 348 14.66 26.41 -0.83
N GLY A 349 14.64 26.70 -2.14
CA GLY A 349 14.68 28.08 -2.67
C GLY A 349 13.50 28.91 -2.16
N TYR A 350 12.29 28.36 -2.19
CA TYR A 350 11.10 29.05 -1.70
C TYR A 350 11.18 29.40 -0.22
N LEU A 351 11.55 28.43 0.63
CA LEU A 351 11.67 28.66 2.09
C LEU A 351 12.73 29.72 2.41
N ARG A 352 13.88 29.70 1.72
CA ARG A 352 14.90 30.76 1.87
C ARG A 352 14.35 32.13 1.48
N GLN A 353 13.60 32.23 0.38
CA GLN A 353 12.99 33.48 -0.04
C GLN A 353 11.96 34.00 0.98
N MET A 354 11.15 33.11 1.57
CA MET A 354 10.21 33.48 2.63
C MET A 354 10.92 34.01 3.88
N ALA A 355 12.09 33.44 4.22
CA ALA A 355 12.92 33.92 5.32
C ALA A 355 13.46 35.34 5.05
N VAL A 356 13.96 35.59 3.83
CA VAL A 356 14.39 36.94 3.39
C VAL A 356 13.24 37.94 3.46
N ASN A 357 12.03 37.51 3.06
CA ASN A 357 10.82 38.33 3.10
C ASN A 357 10.24 38.47 4.52
N GLN A 358 10.88 37.90 5.55
CA GLN A 358 10.42 37.89 6.93
C GLN A 358 8.98 37.38 7.09
N ARG A 359 8.55 36.47 6.21
CA ARG A 359 7.22 35.86 6.26
C ARG A 359 7.20 34.81 7.36
N ARG A 360 6.10 34.80 8.13
CA ARG A 360 5.78 33.70 9.06
C ARG A 360 4.39 33.16 8.80
N PHE A 361 4.18 31.91 9.20
CA PHE A 361 2.96 31.17 9.01
C PHE A 361 2.53 30.53 10.33
N GLY A 362 1.22 30.53 10.59
CA GLY A 362 0.65 29.88 11.76
C GLY A 362 0.70 28.35 11.65
N VAL A 363 0.71 27.82 10.43
CA VAL A 363 0.87 26.39 10.13
C VAL A 363 1.75 26.18 8.90
N ILE A 364 2.74 25.28 8.99
CA ILE A 364 3.53 24.81 7.86
C ILE A 364 3.40 23.29 7.76
N VAL A 365 3.18 22.78 6.55
CA VAL A 365 3.24 21.36 6.21
C VAL A 365 4.43 21.12 5.29
N LEU A 366 5.24 20.11 5.61
CA LEU A 366 6.32 19.61 4.77
C LEU A 366 6.03 18.15 4.43
N ASP A 367 5.66 17.85 3.18
CA ASP A 367 5.47 16.47 2.70
C ASP A 367 6.33 16.16 1.48
N PRO A 368 7.67 16.11 1.64
CA PRO A 368 8.56 15.92 0.51
C PRO A 368 8.42 14.52 -0.11
N PRO A 369 8.83 14.35 -1.38
CA PRO A 369 8.92 13.03 -1.99
C PRO A 369 9.87 12.11 -1.21
N LYS A 370 9.90 10.83 -1.56
CA LYS A 370 10.79 9.85 -0.93
C LYS A 370 12.26 10.23 -1.14
N LEU A 371 12.87 10.87 -0.14
CA LEU A 371 14.26 11.35 -0.19
C LEU A 371 15.30 10.23 0.01
N ILE A 372 14.91 9.10 0.61
CA ILE A 372 15.77 7.93 0.82
C ILE A 372 15.15 6.74 0.09
N ALA A 373 15.68 6.40 -1.08
CA ALA A 373 15.16 5.35 -1.95
C ALA A 373 15.72 3.95 -1.63
N ASP A 374 16.95 3.93 -1.11
CA ASP A 374 17.79 2.76 -0.84
C ASP A 374 18.86 3.11 0.22
N ARG A 375 19.73 2.14 0.53
CA ARG A 375 20.78 2.31 1.55
C ARG A 375 21.89 3.28 1.12
N GLU A 376 22.14 3.41 -0.19
CA GLU A 376 23.19 4.29 -0.72
C GLU A 376 22.79 5.76 -0.58
N SER A 377 21.53 6.08 -0.85
CA SER A 377 20.96 7.43 -0.72
C SER A 377 20.62 7.84 0.72
N PHE A 378 20.83 6.97 1.72
CA PHE A 378 20.37 7.17 3.10
C PHE A 378 20.93 8.46 3.73
N GLU A 379 22.25 8.63 3.73
CA GLU A 379 22.88 9.78 4.40
C GLU A 379 22.58 11.10 3.71
N GLU A 380 22.52 11.12 2.37
CA GLU A 380 22.13 12.30 1.61
C GLU A 380 20.66 12.68 1.87
N GLY A 381 19.75 11.72 1.81
CA GLY A 381 18.34 11.95 2.09
C GLY A 381 18.09 12.39 3.53
N ARG A 382 18.82 11.84 4.51
CA ARG A 382 18.76 12.27 5.91
C ARG A 382 19.21 13.72 6.07
N ARG A 383 20.28 14.14 5.39
CA ARG A 383 20.71 15.55 5.36
C ARG A 383 19.64 16.45 4.75
N LYS A 384 19.06 16.07 3.60
CA LYS A 384 17.97 16.85 2.96
C LYS A 384 16.75 17.03 3.86
N TYR A 385 16.33 16.00 4.61
CA TYR A 385 15.28 16.14 5.63
C TYR A 385 15.69 17.17 6.70
N GLY A 386 16.94 17.10 7.18
CA GLY A 386 17.47 18.04 8.17
C GLY A 386 17.47 19.49 7.69
N ASP A 387 17.95 19.72 6.47
CA ASP A 387 18.06 21.05 5.87
C ASP A 387 16.67 21.66 5.60
N LEU A 388 15.75 20.86 5.06
CA LEU A 388 14.37 21.30 4.79
C LEU A 388 13.67 21.75 6.07
N ASN A 389 13.76 20.95 7.14
CA ASN A 389 13.15 21.29 8.42
C ASN A 389 13.84 22.49 9.08
N THR A 390 15.18 22.61 8.97
CA THR A 390 15.93 23.77 9.50
C THR A 390 15.46 25.08 8.86
N LEU A 391 15.18 25.07 7.55
CA LEU A 391 14.65 26.23 6.84
C LEU A 391 13.19 26.56 7.23
N ALA A 392 12.38 25.56 7.58
CA ALA A 392 10.98 25.76 7.90
C ALA A 392 10.75 26.29 9.32
N PHE A 393 11.51 25.82 10.32
CA PHE A 393 11.37 26.24 11.72
C PHE A 393 11.27 27.76 11.94
N PRO A 394 12.16 28.61 11.40
CA PRO A 394 12.10 30.05 11.63
C PRO A 394 10.86 30.71 11.00
N LEU A 395 10.26 30.08 9.98
CA LEU A 395 9.06 30.57 9.30
C LEU A 395 7.78 30.25 10.07
N VAL A 396 7.83 29.42 11.11
CA VAL A 396 6.67 29.14 11.94
C VAL A 396 6.53 30.24 12.99
N GLU A 397 5.33 30.81 13.11
CA GLU A 397 4.97 31.73 14.18
C GLU A 397 5.23 31.11 15.57
N PRO A 398 5.62 31.89 16.59
CA PRO A 398 5.64 31.41 17.97
C PRO A 398 4.32 30.75 18.38
N GLY A 399 4.38 29.52 18.87
CA GLY A 399 3.19 28.72 19.19
C GLY A 399 2.45 28.13 17.99
N GLY A 400 2.93 28.36 16.77
CA GLY A 400 2.42 27.77 15.53
C GLY A 400 2.76 26.29 15.37
N LEU A 401 2.24 25.69 14.30
CA LEU A 401 2.35 24.27 14.01
C LEU A 401 3.29 24.01 12.82
N LEU A 402 4.23 23.08 12.99
CA LEU A 402 4.95 22.44 11.90
C LEU A 402 4.51 20.97 11.82
N VAL A 403 3.97 20.57 10.67
CA VAL A 403 3.71 19.16 10.35
C VAL A 403 4.75 18.73 9.33
N THR A 404 5.55 17.72 9.65
CA THR A 404 6.65 17.30 8.78
C THR A 404 6.62 15.79 8.58
N CYS A 405 6.67 15.39 7.32
CA CYS A 405 6.39 14.03 6.88
C CYS A 405 7.62 13.34 6.28
N SER A 406 7.67 12.02 6.41
CA SER A 406 8.63 11.15 5.72
C SER A 406 7.96 9.84 5.32
N CYS A 407 7.93 9.55 4.02
CA CYS A 407 7.52 8.25 3.46
C CYS A 407 8.71 7.31 3.21
N SER A 408 9.91 7.68 3.66
CA SER A 408 11.13 6.89 3.50
C SER A 408 11.17 5.73 4.49
N GLY A 409 10.81 4.51 4.06
CA GLY A 409 10.75 3.33 4.94
C GLY A 409 12.08 2.92 5.60
N LEU A 410 13.23 3.32 5.05
CA LEU A 410 14.53 3.08 5.69
C LEU A 410 14.82 4.03 6.86
N LEU A 411 14.15 5.18 6.91
CA LEU A 411 14.29 6.14 7.99
C LEU A 411 13.31 5.78 9.09
N SER A 412 13.83 5.29 10.21
CA SER A 412 13.03 4.97 11.39
C SER A 412 12.37 6.22 11.97
N GLN A 413 11.33 6.02 12.78
CA GLN A 413 10.68 7.13 13.49
C GLN A 413 11.67 7.85 14.41
N ASP A 414 12.49 7.11 15.15
CA ASP A 414 13.44 7.68 16.11
C ASP A 414 14.55 8.46 15.40
N ASP A 415 15.05 7.96 14.27
CA ASP A 415 16.01 8.70 13.44
C ASP A 415 15.39 10.00 12.91
N PHE A 416 14.12 9.95 12.48
CA PHE A 416 13.44 11.15 12.01
C PHE A 416 13.27 12.19 13.13
N LEU A 417 12.86 11.77 14.34
CA LEU A 417 12.79 12.66 15.50
C LEU A 417 14.16 13.25 15.87
N SER A 418 15.24 12.47 15.75
CA SER A 418 16.62 12.95 15.95
C SER A 418 17.03 14.01 14.92
N VAL A 419 16.66 13.82 13.65
CA VAL A 419 16.81 14.83 12.60
C VAL A 419 16.07 16.12 12.97
N LEU A 420 14.81 16.02 13.38
CA LEU A 420 13.98 17.17 13.74
C LEU A 420 14.53 17.93 14.97
N ARG A 421 15.01 17.20 16.00
CA ARG A 421 15.69 17.79 17.16
C ARG A 421 16.91 18.59 16.73
N SER A 422 17.72 18.04 15.83
CA SER A 422 18.92 18.70 15.32
C SER A 422 18.56 19.93 14.48
N SER A 423 17.55 19.84 13.63
CA SER A 423 17.05 20.95 12.82
C SER A 423 16.51 22.11 13.66
N ALA A 424 15.73 21.80 14.70
CA ALA A 424 15.19 22.81 15.62
C ALA A 424 16.32 23.57 16.34
N ARG A 425 17.33 22.85 16.84
CA ARG A 425 18.52 23.43 17.47
C ARG A 425 19.29 24.35 16.52
N ARG A 426 19.56 23.90 15.28
CA ARG A 426 20.25 24.73 14.27
C ARG A 426 19.45 25.97 13.89
N ALA A 427 18.12 25.89 13.92
CA ALA A 427 17.24 27.02 13.68
C ALA A 427 17.08 27.94 14.90
N GLY A 428 17.67 27.62 16.06
CA GLY A 428 17.50 28.38 17.30
C GLY A 428 16.07 28.35 17.83
N ARG A 429 15.32 27.25 17.62
CA ARG A 429 13.93 27.12 18.05
C ARG A 429 13.73 25.92 18.96
N THR A 430 12.82 26.07 19.93
CA THR A 430 12.28 24.95 20.71
C THR A 430 11.05 24.37 20.00
N ALA A 431 10.77 23.08 20.23
CA ALA A 431 9.59 22.43 19.67
C ALA A 431 9.07 21.34 20.62
N GLN A 432 7.74 21.16 20.63
CA GLN A 432 7.05 20.11 21.38
C GLN A 432 6.38 19.14 20.41
N VAL A 433 6.65 17.85 20.55
CA VAL A 433 5.95 16.81 19.79
C VAL A 433 4.54 16.66 20.37
N LEU A 434 3.53 16.99 19.57
CA LEU A 434 2.11 16.84 19.93
C LEU A 434 1.58 15.46 19.55
N ALA A 435 2.09 14.90 18.45
CA ALA A 435 1.73 13.58 17.96
C ALA A 435 2.77 13.10 16.94
N VAL A 436 2.87 11.78 16.81
CA VAL A 436 3.45 11.13 15.64
C VAL A 436 2.36 10.24 15.04
N THR A 437 2.01 10.47 13.78
CA THR A 437 0.99 9.71 13.06
C THR A 437 1.59 9.01 11.85
N GLY A 438 0.89 8.00 11.35
CA GLY A 438 1.30 7.24 10.17
C GLY A 438 0.33 7.41 9.00
N ALA A 439 0.30 6.40 8.14
CA ALA A 439 -0.74 6.28 7.11
C ALA A 439 -2.10 5.97 7.74
N GLY A 440 -3.18 6.33 7.04
CA GLY A 440 -4.54 6.01 7.47
C GLY A 440 -4.79 4.51 7.63
N ALA A 441 -5.81 4.15 8.41
CA ALA A 441 -6.08 2.76 8.81
C ALA A 441 -6.42 1.80 7.64
N ASP A 442 -6.70 2.33 6.45
CA ASP A 442 -6.84 1.57 5.21
C ASP A 442 -5.49 1.10 4.62
N HIS A 443 -4.37 1.52 5.22
CA HIS A 443 -3.00 1.05 4.98
C HIS A 443 -2.50 0.25 6.19
N PRO A 444 -3.09 -0.92 6.50
CA PRO A 444 -2.77 -1.70 7.69
C PRO A 444 -1.32 -2.19 7.66
N ILE A 445 -0.69 -2.20 8.84
CA ILE A 445 0.64 -2.76 9.05
C ILE A 445 0.47 -4.12 9.72
N GLY A 446 0.99 -5.17 9.10
CA GLY A 446 1.01 -6.51 9.69
C GLY A 446 1.92 -6.53 10.93
N LEU A 447 1.47 -7.20 12.00
CA LEU A 447 2.28 -7.34 13.23
C LEU A 447 3.58 -8.13 13.01
N ASP A 448 3.58 -9.01 12.01
CA ASP A 448 4.73 -9.78 11.53
C ASP A 448 5.61 -9.01 10.53
N THR A 449 5.15 -7.82 10.10
CA THR A 449 5.80 -6.97 9.10
C THR A 449 5.84 -5.49 9.55
N PRO A 450 6.42 -5.17 10.73
CA PRO A 450 6.47 -3.80 11.23
C PRO A 450 7.22 -2.85 10.28
N GLU A 451 8.13 -3.36 9.44
CA GLU A 451 8.82 -2.58 8.41
C GLU A 451 7.90 -1.99 7.34
N ALA A 452 6.65 -2.45 7.23
CA ALA A 452 5.65 -1.85 6.34
C ALA A 452 5.19 -0.46 6.82
N ALA A 453 5.53 -0.06 8.06
CA ALA A 453 5.28 1.28 8.60
C ALA A 453 6.18 2.34 7.92
N TYR A 454 5.83 2.78 6.71
CA TYR A 454 6.69 3.66 5.91
C TYR A 454 6.48 5.16 6.17
N LEU A 455 5.24 5.59 6.45
CA LEU A 455 4.86 6.99 6.62
C LEU A 455 4.99 7.41 8.08
N LYS A 456 5.70 8.52 8.33
CA LYS A 456 5.73 9.21 9.61
C LYS A 456 5.37 10.67 9.39
N ALA A 457 4.39 11.19 10.12
CA ALA A 457 4.05 12.61 10.18
C ALA A 457 4.20 13.08 11.63
N VAL A 458 5.15 13.98 11.87
CA VAL A 458 5.43 14.53 13.20
C VAL A 458 4.77 15.89 13.32
N TRP A 459 3.97 16.06 14.37
CA TRP A 459 3.21 17.28 14.65
C TRP A 459 3.93 18.06 15.74
N LEU A 460 4.52 19.20 15.39
CA LEU A 460 5.36 19.99 16.27
C LEU A 460 4.72 21.34 16.57
N ARG A 461 4.51 21.65 17.85
CA ARG A 461 4.29 23.05 18.27
C ARG A 461 5.64 23.73 18.39
N VAL A 462 5.87 24.79 17.63
CA VAL A 462 7.13 25.53 17.65
C VAL A 462 7.07 26.62 18.73
N GLY A 463 8.10 26.71 19.57
CA GLY A 463 8.17 27.68 20.66
C GLY A 463 8.52 29.10 20.20
N SER A 464 8.65 29.99 21.17
CA SER A 464 9.13 31.37 20.98
C SER A 464 10.56 31.39 20.46
N ASP A 465 10.98 32.56 19.96
CA ASP A 465 12.34 32.81 19.48
C ASP A 465 13.37 32.97 20.64
N GLU A 466 13.05 32.47 21.84
CA GLU A 466 13.99 32.54 22.96
C GLU A 466 15.18 31.61 22.71
N PRO A 467 16.42 32.08 22.89
CA PRO A 467 17.59 31.22 22.78
C PRO A 467 17.46 30.06 23.76
N LEU A 468 17.73 28.85 23.28
CA LEU A 468 18.03 27.72 24.14
C LEU A 468 19.19 28.17 25.04
N GLY A 469 18.91 28.46 26.32
CA GLY A 469 19.95 28.92 27.24
C GLY A 469 21.17 28.00 27.19
N ASP A 470 22.36 28.59 27.17
CA ASP A 470 23.67 27.93 27.07
C ASP A 470 24.02 27.03 28.29
N ASP A 471 23.07 26.67 29.14
CA ASP A 471 23.30 25.95 30.40
C ASP A 471 23.13 24.43 30.28
N LEU A 472 23.82 23.79 29.33
CA LEU A 472 23.95 22.32 29.31
C LEU A 472 25.40 21.82 29.30
N ASP A 473 26.37 22.67 29.63
CA ASP A 473 27.75 22.29 29.97
C ASP A 473 28.01 22.27 31.49
N THR A 474 27.03 21.79 32.27
CA THR A 474 27.31 21.39 33.66
C THR A 474 27.47 19.87 33.70
N PRO A 475 28.68 19.34 33.92
CA PRO A 475 28.87 17.90 34.06
C PRO A 475 28.22 17.45 35.37
N CYS A 476 27.38 16.41 35.29
CA CYS A 476 26.95 15.64 36.46
C CYS A 476 27.27 14.17 36.23
#